data_AF-A0A6P3WZ87-F1
#
_entry.id   AF-A0A6P3WZ87-F1
#
_cell.length_a   1.000
_cell.length_b   1.000
_cell.length_c   1.000
_cell.angle_alpha   90.00
_cell.angle_beta   90.00
_cell.angle_gamma   90.00
#
_symmetry.space_group_name_H-M   'P 1'
#
loop_
_entity.id
_entity.type
_entity.pdbx_description
1 polymer ?
#
loop_
_entity_poly.entity_id
_entity_poly.type
_entity_poly.pdbx_seq_one_letter_code
_entity_poly.pdbx_strand_id
1 'polypeptide(L)'
;MPDKEEENFCEKMAKATRGIHAISDALVNAKLAFGFLDDSVWADGLLVFYEVFRYLEGAMIRLKNTKIGLLPLGELQRTEAFERDLDHYLGKEWRKNYSPRYI
;
A
#
# COMPACT_ATOMS: atom_id res chain seq x y z
N MET A 1 38.90 -6.30 19.96
CA MET A 1 37.90 -6.80 19.01
C MET A 1 36.92 -5.67 18.80
N PRO A 2 36.72 -5.14 17.58
CA PRO A 2 35.69 -4.12 17.40
C PRO A 2 34.32 -4.77 17.66
N ASP A 3 33.51 -4.13 18.51
CA ASP A 3 32.13 -4.53 18.75
C ASP A 3 31.42 -4.66 17.40
N LYS A 4 30.81 -5.83 17.15
CA LYS A 4 29.89 -5.97 16.02
C LYS A 4 28.76 -4.98 16.26
N GLU A 5 28.66 -3.94 15.43
CA GLU A 5 27.52 -3.03 15.43
C GLU A 5 26.24 -3.84 15.46
N GLU A 6 25.45 -3.63 16.52
CA GLU A 6 24.22 -4.37 16.73
C GLU A 6 23.22 -3.98 15.64
N GLU A 7 22.77 -4.97 14.87
CA GLU A 7 21.92 -4.75 13.70
C GLU A 7 20.65 -3.95 14.06
N ASN A 8 20.39 -2.88 13.30
CA ASN A 8 19.27 -1.98 13.59
C ASN A 8 17.92 -2.59 13.17
N PHE A 9 16.81 -2.00 13.62
CA PHE A 9 15.47 -2.53 13.36
C PHE A 9 15.15 -2.65 11.86
N CYS A 10 15.56 -1.67 11.05
CA CYS A 10 15.30 -1.67 9.61
C CYS A 10 16.03 -2.82 8.91
N GLU A 11 17.29 -3.07 9.29
CA GLU A 11 18.09 -4.18 8.76
C GLU A 11 17.48 -5.54 9.13
N LYS A 12 17.05 -5.71 10.39
CA LYS A 12 16.35 -6.91 10.87
C LYS A 12 15.07 -7.16 10.09
N MET A 13 14.24 -6.13 9.89
CA MET A 13 13.00 -6.24 9.12
C MET A 13 13.28 -6.62 7.67
N ALA A 14 14.23 -5.94 7.00
CA ALA A 14 14.58 -6.22 5.61
C ALA A 14 15.10 -7.65 5.42
N LYS A 15 15.92 -8.17 6.34
CA LYS A 15 16.37 -9.56 6.31
C LYS A 15 15.22 -10.54 6.51
N ALA A 16 14.36 -10.28 7.49
CA ALA A 16 13.24 -11.15 7.84
C ALA A 16 12.20 -11.25 6.71
N THR A 17 11.97 -10.17 5.96
CA THR A 17 10.97 -10.13 4.88
C THR A 17 11.54 -10.39 3.49
N ARG A 18 12.87 -10.56 3.32
CA ARG A 18 13.51 -10.69 2.00
C ARG A 18 12.87 -11.76 1.10
N GLY A 19 12.62 -12.95 1.64
CA GLY A 19 12.07 -14.07 0.86
C GLY A 19 10.66 -13.78 0.36
N ILE A 20 9.77 -13.30 1.25
CA ILE A 20 8.40 -12.96 0.86
C ILE A 20 8.37 -11.74 -0.06
N HIS A 21 9.26 -10.76 0.15
CA HIS A 21 9.37 -9.58 -0.71
C HIS A 21 9.72 -9.97 -2.15
N ALA A 22 10.68 -10.87 -2.36
CA ALA A 22 11.02 -11.36 -3.71
C ALA A 22 9.83 -12.05 -4.41
N ILE A 23 9.01 -12.79 -3.67
CA ILE A 23 7.78 -13.41 -4.21
C ILE A 23 6.75 -12.33 -4.55
N SER A 24 6.54 -11.36 -3.66
CA SER A 24 5.64 -10.22 -3.89
C SER A 24 6.06 -9.41 -5.12
N ASP A 25 7.35 -9.12 -5.29
CA ASP A 25 7.87 -8.38 -6.46
C ASP A 25 7.59 -9.12 -7.77
N ALA A 26 7.84 -10.44 -7.81
CA ALA A 26 7.53 -11.25 -8.98
C ALA A 26 6.04 -11.20 -9.34
N LEU A 27 5.15 -11.30 -8.34
CA LEU A 27 3.70 -11.24 -8.55
C LEU A 27 3.24 -9.86 -9.01
N VAL A 28 3.74 -8.79 -8.38
CA VAL A 28 3.40 -7.41 -8.74
C VAL A 28 3.89 -7.10 -10.16
N ASN A 29 5.11 -7.47 -10.52
CA ASN A 29 5.64 -7.26 -11.87
C ASN A 29 4.85 -8.01 -12.95
N ALA A 30 4.44 -9.25 -12.66
CA ALA A 30 3.55 -9.98 -13.56
C ALA A 30 2.20 -9.28 -13.73
N LYS A 31 1.58 -8.82 -12.63
CA LYS A 31 0.31 -8.07 -12.69
C LYS A 31 0.45 -6.73 -13.39
N LEU A 32 1.55 -6.02 -13.21
CA LEU A 32 1.84 -4.74 -13.89
C LEU A 32 1.89 -4.92 -15.40
N ALA A 33 2.53 -6.00 -15.88
CA ALA A 33 2.57 -6.30 -17.31
C ALA A 33 1.16 -6.46 -17.91
N PHE A 34 0.22 -7.05 -17.16
CA PHE A 34 -1.19 -7.12 -17.58
C PHE A 34 -1.93 -5.78 -17.41
N GLY A 35 -1.68 -5.05 -16.33
CA GLY A 35 -2.33 -3.76 -16.05
C GLY A 35 -2.01 -2.69 -17.10
N PHE A 36 -0.82 -2.73 -17.71
CA PHE A 36 -0.48 -1.80 -18.80
C PHE A 36 -1.22 -2.08 -20.12
N LEU A 37 -1.86 -3.25 -20.25
CA LEU A 37 -2.62 -3.61 -21.44
C LEU A 37 -4.10 -3.26 -21.32
N ASP A 38 -4.59 -2.95 -20.11
CA ASP A 38 -6.00 -2.68 -19.84
C ASP A 38 -6.17 -1.77 -18.61
N ASP A 39 -6.62 -0.53 -18.86
CA ASP A 39 -6.87 0.48 -17.83
C ASP A 39 -7.90 0.01 -16.78
N SER A 40 -8.83 -0.87 -17.14
CA SER A 40 -9.82 -1.41 -16.20
C SER A 40 -9.16 -2.36 -15.19
N VAL A 41 -8.21 -3.18 -15.65
CA VAL A 41 -7.43 -4.08 -14.79
C VAL A 41 -6.50 -3.26 -13.87
N TRP A 42 -5.92 -2.19 -14.40
CA TRP A 42 -5.13 -1.26 -13.61
C TRP A 42 -5.95 -0.58 -12.51
N ALA A 43 -7.12 -0.04 -12.87
CA ALA A 43 -8.05 0.59 -11.93
C ALA A 43 -8.53 -0.38 -10.83
N ASP A 44 -8.79 -1.63 -11.18
CA ASP A 44 -9.12 -2.68 -10.22
C ASP A 44 -7.98 -2.95 -9.22
N GLY A 45 -6.74 -2.92 -9.69
CA GLY A 45 -5.55 -2.98 -8.83
C GLY A 45 -5.46 -1.80 -7.87
N LEU A 46 -5.68 -0.58 -8.37
CA LEU A 46 -5.69 0.64 -7.56
C LEU A 46 -6.77 0.59 -6.48
N LEU A 47 -7.97 0.06 -6.78
CA LEU A 47 -9.06 -0.07 -5.80
C LEU A 47 -8.69 -0.95 -4.60
N VAL A 48 -7.96 -2.04 -4.83
CA VAL A 48 -7.50 -2.93 -3.76
C VAL A 48 -6.54 -2.20 -2.82
N PHE A 49 -5.55 -1.48 -3.36
CA PHE A 49 -4.60 -0.73 -2.54
C PHE A 49 -5.23 0.49 -1.86
N TYR A 50 -6.12 1.21 -2.54
CA TYR A 50 -6.92 2.29 -1.95
C TYR A 50 -7.58 1.83 -0.66
N GLU A 51 -8.20 0.66 -0.65
CA GLU A 51 -8.88 0.12 0.52
C GLU A 51 -7.91 -0.16 1.68
N VAL A 52 -6.76 -0.76 1.39
CA VAL A 52 -5.70 -1.03 2.38
C VAL A 52 -5.24 0.28 3.02
N PHE A 53 -4.92 1.31 2.23
CA PHE A 53 -4.44 2.59 2.75
C PHE A 53 -5.54 3.34 3.51
N ARG A 54 -6.77 3.35 3.02
CA ARG A 54 -7.91 3.97 3.70
C ARG A 54 -8.11 3.40 5.10
N TYR A 55 -8.02 2.08 5.26
CA TYR A 55 -8.14 1.45 6.59
C TYR A 55 -6.89 1.68 7.45
N LEU A 56 -5.69 1.57 6.89
CA LEU A 56 -4.43 1.77 7.60
C LEU A 56 -4.31 3.19 8.15
N GLU A 57 -4.49 4.20 7.29
CA GLU A 57 -4.41 5.62 7.67
C GLU A 57 -5.52 5.99 8.64
N GLY A 58 -6.75 5.48 8.40
CA GLY A 58 -7.84 5.62 9.35
C GLY A 58 -7.53 5.01 10.72
N ALA A 59 -6.85 3.86 10.77
CA ALA A 59 -6.42 3.23 12.01
C ALA A 59 -5.32 4.05 12.72
N MET A 60 -4.37 4.62 11.99
CA MET A 60 -3.34 5.52 12.55
C MET A 60 -3.95 6.73 13.24
N ILE A 61 -5.02 7.31 12.68
CA ILE A 61 -5.75 8.43 13.29
C ILE A 61 -6.50 7.97 14.54
N ARG A 62 -7.24 6.85 14.46
CA ARG A 62 -8.03 6.33 15.61
C ARG A 62 -7.15 5.88 16.77
N LEU A 63 -5.98 5.33 16.48
CA LEU A 63 -5.04 4.77 17.45
C LEU A 63 -3.84 5.70 17.71
N LYS A 64 -4.03 7.01 17.54
CA LYS A 64 -2.99 8.04 17.66
C LYS A 64 -2.20 8.02 18.98
N ASN A 65 -2.79 7.49 20.05
CA ASN A 65 -2.15 7.39 21.38
C ASN A 65 -1.32 6.11 21.57
N THR A 66 -1.14 5.30 20.52
CA THR A 66 -0.31 4.09 20.52
C THR A 66 0.93 4.29 19.66
N LYS A 67 1.84 3.30 19.60
CA LYS A 67 3.03 3.38 18.74
C LYS A 67 2.69 3.58 17.25
N ILE A 68 1.53 3.12 16.78
CA ILE A 68 1.12 3.32 15.38
C ILE A 68 0.80 4.79 15.08
N GLY A 69 0.43 5.57 16.10
CA GLY A 69 0.17 7.00 15.99
C GLY A 69 1.41 7.85 15.72
N LEU A 70 2.61 7.26 15.76
CA LEU A 70 3.87 7.90 15.37
C LEU A 70 4.15 7.78 13.86
N LEU A 71 3.43 6.92 13.15
CA LEU A 71 3.61 6.65 11.73
C LEU A 71 2.83 7.52 10.72
N PRO A 72 1.77 8.29 11.08
CA PRO A 72 1.09 9.13 10.10
C PRO A 72 1.97 10.35 9.75
N LEU A 73 2.88 10.13 8.81
CA LEU A 73 3.69 11.16 8.17
C LEU A 73 2.94 11.64 6.93
N GLY A 74 2.65 12.95 6.84
CA GLY A 74 1.84 13.52 5.76
C GLY A 74 2.35 13.16 4.36
N GLU A 75 3.66 13.11 4.19
CA GLU A 75 4.31 12.75 2.91
C GLU A 75 4.06 11.29 2.47
N LEU A 76 3.74 10.40 3.42
CA LEU A 76 3.48 8.99 3.18
C LEU A 76 1.99 8.66 3.02
N GLN A 77 1.08 9.63 3.24
CA GLN A 77 -0.35 9.41 3.04
C GLN A 77 -0.64 9.18 1.56
N ARG A 78 -1.35 8.10 1.24
CA ARG A 78 -1.69 7.67 -0.11
C ARG A 78 -3.18 7.65 -0.39
N THR A 79 -4.07 7.61 0.63
CA THR A 79 -5.53 7.52 0.38
C THR A 79 -6.02 8.56 -0.62
N GLU A 80 -5.72 9.84 -0.41
CA GLU A 80 -6.13 10.90 -1.34
C GLU A 80 -5.48 10.81 -2.72
N ALA A 81 -4.26 10.27 -2.80
CA ALA A 81 -3.59 10.05 -4.08
C ALA A 81 -4.30 8.97 -4.89
N PHE A 82 -4.63 7.83 -4.25
CA PHE A 82 -5.44 6.79 -4.86
C PHE A 82 -6.82 7.29 -5.30
N GLU A 83 -7.47 8.14 -4.50
CA GLU A 83 -8.76 8.73 -4.88
C GLU A 83 -8.67 9.56 -6.16
N ARG A 84 -7.60 10.34 -6.35
CA ARG A 84 -7.36 11.10 -7.59
C ARG A 84 -7.09 10.20 -8.79
N ASP A 85 -6.32 9.14 -8.59
CA ASP A 85 -6.04 8.18 -9.66
C ASP A 85 -7.32 7.43 -10.07
N LEU A 86 -8.13 7.01 -9.09
CA LEU A 86 -9.41 6.33 -9.36
C LEU A 86 -10.44 7.25 -10.01
N ASP A 87 -10.47 8.53 -9.65
CA ASP A 87 -11.29 9.53 -10.35
C ASP A 87 -10.90 9.65 -11.83
N HIS A 88 -9.61 9.50 -12.15
CA HIS A 88 -9.12 9.52 -13.54
C HIS A 88 -9.56 8.27 -14.31
N TYR A 89 -9.36 7.07 -13.76
CA TYR A 89 -9.62 5.82 -14.48
C TYR A 89 -11.09 5.39 -14.49
N LEU A 90 -11.83 5.62 -13.40
CA LEU A 90 -13.21 5.15 -13.22
C LEU A 90 -14.26 6.27 -13.27
N GLY A 91 -13.81 7.54 -13.31
CA GLY A 91 -14.67 8.72 -13.25
C GLY A 91 -15.15 9.03 -11.83
N LYS A 92 -15.47 10.31 -11.55
CA LYS A 92 -15.79 10.85 -10.20
C LYS A 92 -16.89 10.12 -9.42
N GLU A 93 -17.70 9.33 -10.10
CA GLU A 93 -18.84 8.61 -9.52
C GLU A 93 -18.52 7.16 -9.16
N TRP A 94 -17.26 6.73 -9.28
CA TRP A 94 -16.83 5.35 -9.01
C TRP A 94 -17.21 4.88 -7.59
N ARG A 95 -17.26 5.81 -6.62
CA ARG A 95 -17.67 5.51 -5.23
C ARG A 95 -19.14 5.09 -5.10
N LYS A 96 -20.03 5.46 -6.04
CA LYS A 96 -21.46 5.10 -5.97
C LYS A 96 -21.69 3.60 -6.11
N ASN A 97 -20.86 2.94 -6.89
CA ASN A 97 -20.93 1.51 -7.17
C ASN A 97 -19.79 0.74 -6.51
N TYR A 98 -19.00 1.41 -5.65
CA TYR A 98 -17.85 0.80 -5.00
C TYR A 98 -18.29 -0.18 -3.92
N SER A 99 -17.79 -1.41 -4.03
CA SER A 99 -17.79 -2.38 -2.94
C SER A 99 -16.34 -2.78 -2.64
N PRO A 100 -16.00 -2.98 -1.35
CA PRO A 100 -14.78 -3.66 -0.94
C PRO A 100 -14.45 -4.87 -1.81
N ARG A 101 -13.21 -4.97 -2.27
CA ARG A 101 -12.77 -6.12 -3.06
C ARG A 101 -12.12 -7.12 -2.10
N TYR A 102 -12.81 -8.21 -1.82
CA TYR A 102 -12.23 -9.34 -1.09
C TYR A 102 -11.31 -10.10 -2.06
N ILE A 103 -10.04 -10.29 -1.66
CA ILE A 103 -9.07 -11.17 -2.33
C ILE A 103 -9.26 -12.59 -1.81
#